data_AF-A0A6B3FTX3-F1
#
_entry.id   AF-A0A6B3FTX3-F1
#
_cell.length_a   1.000
_cell.length_b   1.000
_cell.length_c   1.000
_cell.angle_alpha   90.00
_cell.angle_beta   90.00
_cell.angle_gamma   90.00
#
_symmetry.space_group_name_H-M   'P 1'
#
loop_
_entity.id
_entity.type
_entity.pdbx_description
1 polymer ?
#
loop_
_entity_poly.entity_id
_entity_poly.type
_entity_poly.pdbx_seq_one_letter_code
_entity_poly.pdbx_strand_id
1 'polypeptide(L)' 'MDTIASLFSFITTPVSWIIVQFHKVYGALFGDDSGWAWGLSIVSLVVLIRICLIPLFVKQIK' A
#
# COMPACT_ATOMS: atom_id res chain seq x y z
N MET A 1 16.44 -10.67 -12.60
CA MET A 1 15.55 -10.18 -11.53
C MET A 1 14.46 -9.27 -12.07
N ASP A 2 13.47 -9.64 -12.89
CA ASP A 2 13.12 -10.80 -13.73
C ASP A 2 11.93 -10.32 -14.56
N THR A 3 11.76 -10.72 -15.82
CA THR A 3 10.73 -10.25 -16.79
C THR A 3 9.30 -10.14 -16.23
N ILE A 4 8.99 -10.92 -15.20
CA ILE A 4 7.72 -10.89 -14.46
C ILE A 4 7.57 -9.59 -13.63
N ALA A 5 8.61 -9.15 -12.95
CA ALA A 5 8.58 -7.89 -12.18
C ALA A 5 8.38 -6.67 -13.08
N SER A 6 8.93 -6.67 -14.29
CA SER A 6 8.68 -5.60 -15.27
C SER A 6 7.22 -5.58 -15.74
N LEU A 7 6.57 -6.74 -15.87
CA LEU A 7 5.15 -6.82 -16.23
C LEU A 7 4.24 -6.21 -15.15
N PHE A 8 4.57 -6.43 -13.87
CA PHE A 8 3.78 -5.92 -12.74
C PHE A 8 4.28 -4.59 -12.18
N SER A 9 5.31 -3.99 -12.79
CA SER A 9 5.91 -2.72 -12.34
C SER A 9 4.89 -1.61 -12.15
N PHE A 10 3.88 -1.54 -13.03
CA PHE A 10 2.81 -0.54 -12.94
C PHE A 10 1.99 -0.64 -11.64
N ILE A 11 1.96 -1.79 -10.97
CA ILE A 11 1.30 -1.99 -9.68
C ILE A 11 2.33 -1.92 -8.55
N THR A 12 3.45 -2.62 -8.68
CA THR A 12 4.42 -2.75 -7.59
C THR A 12 5.10 -1.43 -7.27
N THR A 13 5.37 -0.58 -8.26
CA THR A 13 5.94 0.75 -8.06
C THR A 13 5.07 1.66 -7.19
N PRO A 14 3.79 1.94 -7.53
CA PRO A 14 2.95 2.79 -6.69
C PRO A 14 2.66 2.15 -5.33
N VAL A 15 2.44 0.84 -5.27
CA VAL A 15 2.18 0.14 -4.00
C VAL A 15 3.39 0.26 -3.06
N SER A 16 4.60 0.01 -3.57
CA SER A 16 5.82 0.15 -2.78
C SER A 16 6.04 1.60 -2.33
N TRP A 17 5.76 2.58 -3.20
CA TRP A 17 5.88 3.98 -2.82
C TRP A 17 4.95 4.36 -1.66
N ILE A 18 3.68 3.93 -1.72
CA ILE A 18 2.68 4.20 -0.67
C ILE A 18 3.06 3.50 0.64
N ILE A 19 3.46 2.22 0.58
CA ILE A 19 3.78 1.44 1.79
C ILE A 19 4.95 2.06 2.57
N VAL A 20 5.95 2.60 1.86
CA VAL A 20 7.10 3.28 2.49
C VAL A 20 6.67 4.59 3.14
N GLN A 21 5.70 5.33 2.60
CA GLN A 21 5.21 6.54 3.26
C GLN A 21 4.56 6.21 4.62
N PHE A 22 3.70 5.19 4.65
CA PHE A 22 3.11 4.74 5.91
C PHE A 22 4.14 4.19 6.87
N HIS A 23 5.11 3.41 6.37
CA HIS A 23 6.16 2.85 7.20
C HIS A 23 7.03 3.93 7.84
N LYS A 24 7.34 5.02 7.12
CA LYS A 24 8.04 6.17 7.71
C LYS A 24 7.24 6.85 8.82
N VAL A 25 5.92 6.97 8.65
CA VAL A 25 5.03 7.56 9.68
C VAL A 25 4.96 6.66 10.91
N TYR A 26 4.74 5.36 10.73
CA TYR A 26 4.65 4.41 11.85
C TYR A 26 6.01 4.08 12.46
N GLY A 27 7.08 4.09 11.67
CA GLY A 27 8.46 3.92 12.11
C GLY A 27 8.91 5.05 13.03
N ALA A 28 8.48 6.29 12.75
CA ALA A 28 8.69 7.41 13.68
C ALA A 28 8.01 7.23 15.05
N LEU A 29 6.95 6.41 15.14
CA LEU A 29 6.19 6.17 16.36
C LEU A 29 6.62 4.90 17.11
N PHE A 30 6.94 3.82 16.38
CA PHE A 30 7.16 2.48 16.93
C PHE A 30 8.56 1.93 16.67
N GLY A 31 9.41 2.65 15.94
CA GLY A 31 10.72 2.21 15.45
C GLY A 31 10.63 1.59 14.06
N ASP A 32 11.60 1.88 13.20
CA ASP A 32 11.60 1.46 11.78
C ASP A 32 11.63 -0.08 11.62
N ASP A 33 12.36 -0.77 12.50
CA ASP A 33 12.47 -2.24 12.47
C ASP A 33 11.36 -2.96 13.25
N SER A 34 10.38 -2.21 13.77
CA SER A 34 9.28 -2.76 14.55
C SER A 34 8.26 -3.47 13.67
N GLY A 35 7.85 -4.68 14.08
CA GLY A 35 6.75 -5.41 13.44
C GLY A 35 5.43 -4.62 13.42
N TRP A 36 5.23 -3.71 14.37
CA TRP A 36 4.07 -2.80 14.39
C TRP A 36 4.12 -1.78 13.25
N ALA A 37 5.29 -1.21 12.94
CA ALA A 37 5.44 -0.26 11.84
C ALA A 37 5.11 -0.92 10.50
N TRP A 38 5.58 -2.15 10.28
CA TRP A 38 5.26 -2.95 9.09
C TRP A 38 3.79 -3.36 9.03
N GLY A 39 3.24 -3.91 10.12
CA GLY A 39 1.87 -4.37 10.17
C GLY A 39 0.85 -3.25 9.94
N LEU A 40 1.02 -2.11 10.61
CA LEU A 40 0.13 -0.95 10.46
C LEU A 40 0.23 -0.32 9.07
N SER A 41 1.41 -0.37 8.42
CA SER A 41 1.59 0.10 7.05
C SER A 41 0.79 -0.72 6.05
N ILE A 42 0.81 -2.05 6.19
CA ILE A 42 0.03 -2.96 5.34
C ILE A 42 -1.47 -2.72 5.55
N VAL A 43 -1.93 -2.63 6.80
CA VAL A 43 -3.34 -2.39 7.12
C VAL A 43 -3.81 -1.06 6.50
N SER A 44 -3.02 0.00 6.63
CA SER A 44 -3.36 1.33 6.11
C SER A 44 -3.42 1.35 4.58
N LEU A 45 -2.49 0.66 3.93
CA LEU A 45 -2.49 0.48 2.48
C LEU A 45 -3.78 -0.23 2.00
N VAL A 46 -4.21 -1.29 2.68
CA VAL A 46 -5.45 -2.02 2.34
C VAL A 46 -6.66 -1.10 2.47
N VAL A 47 -6.76 -0.34 3.57
CA VAL A 47 -7.86 0.62 3.79
C VAL A 47 -7.87 1.70 2.71
N LEU A 48 -6.71 2.27 2.38
CA LEU A 48 -6.58 3.28 1.34
C LEU A 48 -7.10 2.78 -0.01
N ILE A 49 -6.67 1.59 -0.44
CA ILE A 49 -7.12 1.00 -1.70
C ILE A 49 -8.64 0.78 -1.69
N ARG A 50 -9.21 0.31 -0.57
CA ARG A 50 -10.67 0.14 -0.45
C ARG A 50 -11.40 1.45 -0.63
N ILE A 51 -10.96 2.53 0.01
CA ILE A 51 -11.57 3.86 -0.12
C ILE A 51 -11.52 4.35 -1.57
N CYS A 52 -10.38 4.19 -2.25
CA CYS A 52 -10.26 4.55 -3.66
C CYS A 52 -11.19 3.75 -4.59
N LEU A 53 -11.45 2.48 -4.26
CA LEU A 53 -12.28 1.59 -5.08
C LEU A 53 -13.79 1.70 -4.80
N ILE A 54 -14.23 2.17 -3.62
CA ILE A 54 -15.66 2.38 -3.32
C ILE A 54 -16.41 3.16 -4.41
N PRO A 55 -15.97 4.36 -4.84
CA PRO A 55 -16.70 5.11 -5.87
C PRO A 55 -16.67 4.42 -7.24
N LEU A 56 -15.62 3.64 -7.52
CA LEU A 56 -15.55 2.84 -8.73
C LEU A 56 -16.60 1.74 -8.70
N PHE A 57 -16.73 1.02 -7.59
CA PHE A 57 -17.77 -0.01 -7.43
C PHE A 57 -19.18 0.58 -7.49
N VAL A 58 -19.41 1.76 -6.90
CA VAL A 58 -20.71 2.46 -7.02
C VAL A 58 -21.05 2.78 -8.48
N LYS A 59 -20.05 3.17 -9.30
CA LYS A 59 -20.23 3.40 -10.74
C LYS A 59 -20.33 2.14 -11.58
N GLN A 60 -19.81 1.00 -11.10
CA GLN A 60 -19.91 -0.28 -11.81
C GLN A 60 -21.24 -0.98 -11.58
N ILE A 61 -21.90 -0.75 -10.44
CA ILE A 61 -23.17 -1.40 -10.07
C ILE A 61 -24.39 -0.70 -10.70
N LYS A 62 -24.28 0.58 -11.07
CA LYS A 62 -25.36 1.37 -11.66
C LYS A 62 -25.17 1.53 -13.16
#